data_AF-A0A2V6YV42-F1
#
_entry.id   AF-A0A2V6YV42-F1
#
_cell.length_a   1.000
_cell.length_b   1.000
_cell.length_c   1.000
_cell.angle_alpha   90.00
_cell.angle_beta   90.00
_cell.angle_gamma   90.00
#
_symmetry.space_group_name_H-M   'P 1'
#
loop_
_entity.id
_entity.type
_entity.pdbx_description
1 polymer ?
#
loop_
_entity_poly.entity_id
_entity_poly.type
_entity_poly.pdbx_seq_one_letter_code
_entity_poly.pdbx_strand_id
1 'polypeptide(L)'
;MSVRGTTVARALRMPIPILARKLTQRGRALTHRLMADTTWRTDGVTPELLRALRDGGHSRFFVHPADRSAVVAAVRAHEPESVAATLRAADEVCAHRVPLLGRGAVELGDPIDWHRDPVSGLRWQLRHHSTIDYLDLERPSDVRVVWELSRCHHWVTLGRAYWLTGDEHYAAEFAAQWESWMAANPPGFGVNWTCAMEAAIRAI
;
A
#
# COMPACT_ATOMS: atom_id res chain seq x y z
N MET A 1 -26.71 -5.30 -19.54
CA MET A 1 -27.74 -4.45 -18.92
C MET A 1 -27.08 -3.49 -17.96
N SER A 2 -27.44 -2.20 -18.05
CA SER A 2 -26.60 -1.07 -17.64
C SER A 2 -26.53 -0.84 -16.12
N VAL A 3 -25.31 -0.80 -15.57
CA VAL A 3 -24.96 -0.39 -14.19
C VAL A 3 -25.58 0.97 -13.78
N ARG A 4 -25.97 1.80 -14.76
CA ARG A 4 -26.69 3.06 -14.52
C ARG A 4 -28.11 2.84 -13.98
N GLY A 5 -28.78 1.75 -14.35
CA GLY A 5 -30.17 1.47 -13.95
C GLY A 5 -30.32 1.13 -12.48
N THR A 6 -29.40 0.35 -11.92
CA THR A 6 -29.39 -0.06 -10.50
C THR A 6 -29.08 1.11 -9.57
N THR A 7 -28.19 2.01 -10.00
CA THR A 7 -27.81 3.20 -9.21
C THR A 7 -28.97 4.19 -9.06
N VAL A 8 -29.75 4.41 -10.12
CA VAL A 8 -30.92 5.31 -10.10
C VAL A 8 -32.06 4.70 -9.27
N ALA A 9 -32.32 3.41 -9.41
CA ALA A 9 -33.33 2.71 -8.60
C ALA A 9 -33.01 2.75 -7.10
N ARG A 10 -31.73 2.59 -6.71
CA ARG A 10 -31.27 2.75 -5.31
C ARG A 10 -31.40 4.19 -4.83
N ALA A 11 -31.17 5.18 -5.70
CA ALA A 11 -31.32 6.60 -5.37
C ALA A 11 -32.76 7.00 -5.07
N LEU A 12 -33.72 6.48 -5.83
CA LEU A 12 -35.14 6.74 -5.67
C LEU A 12 -35.74 6.15 -4.39
N ARG A 13 -35.09 5.14 -3.80
CA ARG A 13 -35.49 4.52 -2.52
C ARG A 13 -34.82 5.13 -1.29
N MET A 14 -33.91 6.09 -1.47
CA MET A 14 -33.22 6.74 -0.34
C MET A 14 -34.06 7.89 0.24
N PRO A 15 -34.14 8.03 1.57
CA PRO A 15 -34.63 9.25 2.20
C PRO A 15 -33.92 10.49 1.65
N ILE A 16 -34.68 11.55 1.35
CA ILE A 16 -34.19 12.80 0.74
C ILE A 16 -32.93 13.35 1.44
N PRO A 17 -32.81 13.38 2.78
CA PRO A 17 -31.60 13.86 3.46
C PRO A 17 -30.34 13.04 3.14
N ILE A 18 -30.49 11.72 2.98
CA ILE A 18 -29.39 10.82 2.64
C ILE A 18 -28.96 11.03 1.19
N LEU A 19 -29.92 11.21 0.28
CA LEU A 19 -29.66 11.49 -1.13
C LEU A 19 -28.94 12.84 -1.29
N ALA A 20 -29.43 13.89 -0.63
CA ALA A 20 -28.80 15.22 -0.62
C ALA A 20 -27.36 15.15 -0.11
N ARG A 21 -27.11 14.47 1.02
CA ARG A 21 -25.75 14.27 1.55
C ARG A 21 -24.83 13.55 0.56
N LYS A 22 -25.31 12.49 -0.11
CA LYS A 22 -24.54 11.76 -1.12
C LYS A 22 -24.23 12.61 -2.36
N LEU A 23 -25.17 13.47 -2.78
CA LEU A 23 -24.95 14.41 -3.88
C LEU A 23 -23.90 15.46 -3.51
N THR A 24 -23.98 16.05 -2.32
CA THR A 24 -22.96 16.99 -1.82
C THR A 24 -21.58 16.33 -1.71
N GLN A 25 -21.51 15.10 -1.23
CA GLN A 25 -20.26 14.33 -1.15
C GLN A 25 -19.66 14.06 -2.55
N ARG A 26 -20.50 13.75 -3.54
CA ARG A 26 -20.08 13.61 -4.95
C ARG A 26 -19.63 14.94 -5.56
N GLY A 27 -20.30 16.04 -5.22
CA GLY A 27 -19.90 17.40 -5.61
C GLY A 27 -18.52 17.76 -5.08
N ARG A 28 -18.27 17.52 -3.77
CA ARG A 28 -16.95 17.71 -3.15
C ARG A 28 -15.87 16.79 -3.73
N ALA A 29 -16.22 15.56 -4.08
CA ALA A 29 -15.30 14.65 -4.75
C ALA A 29 -14.90 15.17 -6.14
N LEU A 30 -15.82 15.80 -6.87
CA LEU A 30 -15.54 16.42 -8.16
C LEU A 30 -14.63 17.65 -8.00
N THR A 31 -14.86 18.48 -6.99
CA THR A 31 -13.98 19.63 -6.71
C THR A 31 -12.60 19.17 -6.27
N HIS A 32 -12.49 18.18 -5.37
CA HIS A 32 -11.19 17.60 -5.01
C HIS A 32 -10.47 17.00 -6.21
N ARG A 33 -11.18 16.39 -7.17
CA ARG A 33 -10.58 15.88 -8.41
C ARG A 33 -10.06 16.97 -9.33
N LEU A 34 -10.73 18.13 -9.37
CA LEU A 34 -10.27 19.30 -10.13
C LEU A 34 -9.14 20.06 -9.42
N MET A 35 -9.10 20.00 -8.08
CA MET A 35 -8.10 20.68 -7.24
C MET A 35 -6.90 19.81 -6.89
N ALA A 36 -6.97 18.49 -7.09
CA ALA A 36 -5.87 17.53 -6.87
C ALA A 36 -4.79 17.62 -7.97
N ASP A 37 -4.50 18.84 -8.41
CA ASP A 37 -3.47 19.12 -9.38
C ASP A 37 -2.09 19.19 -8.68
N THR A 38 -1.19 18.33 -9.16
CA THR A 38 0.29 18.32 -9.08
C THR A 38 1.06 18.36 -7.74
N THR A 39 0.51 18.81 -6.62
CA THR A 39 1.33 19.09 -5.41
C THR A 39 1.64 17.89 -4.50
N TRP A 40 1.10 16.70 -4.77
CA TRP A 40 1.39 15.50 -3.96
C TRP A 40 2.63 14.72 -4.41
N ARG A 41 3.16 15.00 -5.62
CA ARG A 41 4.45 14.45 -6.03
C ARG A 41 5.51 15.02 -5.10
N THR A 42 6.29 14.13 -4.50
CA THR A 42 7.22 14.42 -3.42
C THR A 42 8.36 15.34 -3.88
N ASP A 43 8.10 16.64 -3.92
CA ASP A 43 9.16 17.67 -3.80
C ASP A 43 9.62 17.80 -2.33
N GLY A 44 9.00 17.06 -1.40
CA GLY A 44 9.13 17.26 0.05
C GLY A 44 10.15 16.39 0.79
N VAL A 45 10.62 15.28 0.22
CA VAL A 45 11.69 14.46 0.85
C VAL A 45 12.98 14.73 0.11
N THR A 46 13.72 15.74 0.57
CA THR A 46 15.00 16.08 -0.02
C THR A 46 16.10 15.15 0.49
N PRO A 47 17.15 14.87 -0.30
CA PRO A 47 18.34 14.19 0.20
C PRO A 47 18.91 14.84 1.47
N GLU A 48 18.76 16.15 1.61
CA GLU A 48 19.16 16.92 2.79
C GLU A 48 18.30 16.58 4.01
N LEU A 49 16.99 16.47 3.87
CA LEU A 49 16.10 16.02 4.95
C LEU A 49 16.42 14.58 5.35
N LEU A 50 16.66 13.69 4.38
CA LEU A 50 17.06 12.31 4.66
C LEU A 50 18.39 12.24 5.41
N ARG A 51 19.39 13.03 4.99
CA ARG A 51 20.67 13.14 5.72
C ARG A 51 20.46 13.70 7.12
N ALA A 52 19.67 14.76 7.29
CA ALA A 52 19.39 15.34 8.60
C ALA A 52 18.64 14.37 9.53
N LEU A 53 17.69 13.57 9.01
CA LEU A 53 17.02 12.51 9.76
C LEU A 53 17.97 11.36 10.12
N ARG A 54 18.94 11.05 9.25
CA ARG A 54 19.98 10.04 9.48
C ARG A 54 21.05 10.49 10.48
N ASP A 55 21.43 11.76 10.43
CA ASP A 55 22.54 12.30 11.22
C ASP A 55 22.05 12.95 12.53
N GLY A 56 20.76 13.29 12.62
CA GLY A 56 20.10 13.77 13.84
C GLY A 56 19.89 12.64 14.83
N GLY A 57 20.45 12.80 16.04
CA GLY A 57 20.47 11.80 17.11
C GLY A 57 19.19 10.99 17.23
N HIS A 58 19.23 9.76 16.70
CA HIS A 58 18.08 8.89 16.63
C HIS A 58 17.58 8.51 18.03
N SER A 59 16.25 8.42 18.18
CA SER A 59 15.67 7.62 19.25
C SER A 59 16.13 6.17 19.07
N ARG A 60 16.68 5.54 20.11
CA ARG A 60 17.12 4.12 20.10
C ARG A 60 15.93 3.15 20.16
N PHE A 61 14.79 3.49 19.56
CA PHE A 61 13.60 2.67 19.65
C PHE A 61 13.76 1.40 18.79
N PHE A 62 13.93 0.28 19.49
CA PHE A 62 14.10 -1.12 19.06
C PHE A 62 15.30 -1.50 18.18
N VAL A 63 15.65 -0.75 17.12
CA VAL A 63 16.76 -1.12 16.20
C VAL A 63 17.53 0.14 15.79
N HIS A 64 18.85 0.14 15.98
CA HIS A 64 19.71 1.28 15.63
C HIS A 64 20.80 0.88 14.63
N PRO A 65 21.09 1.69 13.57
CA PRO A 65 22.10 1.36 12.56
C PRO A 65 23.49 1.06 13.11
N ALA A 66 23.92 1.76 14.15
CA ALA A 66 25.22 1.50 14.80
C ALA A 66 25.29 0.11 15.47
N ASP A 67 24.15 -0.46 15.87
CA ASP A 67 24.07 -1.76 16.52
C ASP A 67 23.93 -2.92 15.50
N ARG A 68 23.89 -2.61 14.19
CA ARG A 68 23.63 -3.58 13.11
C ARG A 68 24.55 -4.80 13.19
N SER A 69 25.86 -4.62 13.27
CA SER A 69 26.82 -5.73 13.27
C SER A 69 26.60 -6.68 14.45
N ALA A 70 26.34 -6.14 15.65
CA ALA A 70 26.10 -6.92 16.85
C ALA A 70 24.75 -7.68 16.77
N VAL A 71 23.69 -7.00 16.32
CA VAL A 71 22.35 -7.61 16.16
C VAL A 71 22.39 -8.71 15.11
N VAL A 72 22.99 -8.47 13.94
CA VAL A 72 23.08 -9.47 12.86
C VAL A 72 23.88 -10.69 13.31
N ALA A 73 25.00 -10.49 14.01
CA ALA A 73 25.78 -11.59 14.57
C ALA A 73 24.97 -12.43 15.57
N ALA A 74 24.24 -11.78 16.48
CA ALA A 74 23.38 -12.45 17.45
C ALA A 74 22.26 -13.25 16.78
N VAL A 75 21.54 -12.65 15.81
CA VAL A 75 20.46 -13.32 15.08
C VAL A 75 20.99 -14.51 14.28
N ARG A 76 22.14 -14.38 13.61
CA ARG A 76 22.74 -15.51 12.88
C ARG A 76 23.18 -16.65 13.80
N ALA A 77 23.65 -16.33 15.00
CA ALA A 77 24.09 -17.33 15.98
C ALA A 77 22.92 -18.09 16.63
N HIS A 78 21.79 -17.42 16.90
CA HIS A 78 20.67 -17.99 17.64
C HIS A 78 19.50 -18.44 16.76
N GLU A 79 19.28 -17.78 15.63
CA GLU A 79 18.09 -17.94 14.76
C GLU A 79 18.47 -18.11 13.27
N PRO A 80 19.41 -19.00 12.91
CA PRO A 80 19.89 -19.15 11.53
C PRO A 80 18.80 -19.55 10.53
N GLU A 81 17.82 -20.34 10.96
CA GLU A 81 16.69 -20.74 10.12
C GLU A 81 15.78 -19.55 9.78
N SER A 82 15.56 -18.64 10.74
CA SER A 82 14.79 -17.40 10.55
C SER A 82 15.50 -16.46 9.57
N VAL A 83 16.83 -16.39 9.60
CA VAL A 83 17.63 -15.67 8.59
C VAL A 83 17.36 -16.26 7.21
N ALA A 84 17.54 -17.57 7.04
CA ALA A 84 17.34 -18.23 5.75
C ALA A 84 15.89 -18.08 5.24
N ALA A 85 14.89 -18.13 6.12
CA ALA A 85 13.50 -17.90 5.78
C ALA A 85 13.22 -16.45 5.36
N THR A 86 13.85 -15.47 6.04
CA THR A 86 13.73 -14.05 5.68
C THR A 86 14.30 -13.78 4.29
N LEU A 87 15.47 -14.36 3.97
CA LEU A 87 16.09 -14.18 2.66
C LEU A 87 15.24 -14.81 1.54
N ARG A 88 14.78 -16.05 1.72
CA ARG A 88 13.86 -16.67 0.74
C ARG A 88 12.60 -15.85 0.53
N ALA A 89 12.01 -15.33 1.61
CA ALA A 89 10.83 -14.48 1.50
C ALA A 89 11.13 -13.16 0.78
N ALA A 90 12.30 -12.56 0.99
CA ALA A 90 12.70 -11.35 0.30
C ALA A 90 12.96 -11.59 -1.19
N ASP A 91 13.58 -12.72 -1.55
CA ASP A 91 13.80 -13.12 -2.94
C ASP A 91 12.46 -13.31 -3.69
N GLU A 92 11.46 -13.88 -3.01
CA GLU A 92 10.09 -13.98 -3.53
C GLU A 92 9.46 -12.60 -3.75
N VAL A 93 9.67 -11.66 -2.83
CA VAL A 93 9.19 -10.27 -2.99
C VAL A 93 9.87 -9.59 -4.18
N CYS A 94 11.17 -9.79 -4.38
CA CYS A 94 11.91 -9.32 -5.55
C CYS A 94 11.40 -9.94 -6.86
N ALA A 95 10.80 -11.13 -6.81
CA ALA A 95 10.10 -11.74 -7.93
C ALA A 95 8.63 -11.30 -8.06
N HIS A 96 8.20 -10.28 -7.30
CA HIS A 96 6.81 -9.80 -7.21
C HIS A 96 5.81 -10.88 -6.77
N ARG A 97 6.24 -11.76 -5.85
CA ARG A 97 5.44 -12.84 -5.27
C ARG A 97 5.30 -12.64 -3.78
N VAL A 98 4.07 -12.44 -3.30
CA VAL A 98 3.83 -12.15 -1.87
C VAL A 98 2.67 -12.98 -1.32
N PRO A 99 2.74 -13.44 -0.06
CA PRO A 99 1.60 -14.05 0.61
C PRO A 99 0.54 -12.99 0.93
N LEU A 100 -0.73 -13.29 0.68
CA LEU A 100 -1.87 -12.40 0.96
C LEU A 100 -3.01 -13.19 1.64
N LEU A 101 -3.54 -12.68 2.76
CA LEU A 101 -4.68 -13.18 3.53
C LEU A 101 -4.51 -14.64 3.94
N GLY A 102 -3.29 -15.02 4.32
CA GLY A 102 -2.95 -16.41 4.66
C GLY A 102 -2.93 -17.36 3.48
N ARG A 103 -3.05 -16.86 2.24
CA ARG A 103 -2.79 -17.64 1.02
C ARG A 103 -1.28 -17.76 0.82
N GLY A 104 -0.87 -18.78 0.07
CA GLY A 104 0.51 -18.90 -0.43
C GLY A 104 0.90 -17.70 -1.31
N ALA A 105 2.13 -17.71 -1.81
CA ALA A 105 2.65 -16.65 -2.66
C ALA A 105 1.74 -16.43 -3.89
N VAL A 106 1.31 -15.18 -4.07
CA VAL A 106 0.48 -14.73 -5.20
C VAL A 106 1.34 -13.84 -6.11
N GLU A 107 1.22 -14.06 -7.42
CA GLU A 107 1.87 -13.23 -8.45
C GLU A 107 1.21 -11.85 -8.55
N LEU A 108 1.99 -10.79 -8.37
CA LEU A 108 1.51 -9.41 -8.49
C LEU A 108 1.65 -8.86 -9.92
N GLY A 109 2.46 -9.50 -10.74
CA GLY A 109 2.83 -9.06 -12.08
C GLY A 109 4.00 -8.08 -12.10
N ASP A 110 4.51 -7.78 -13.29
CA ASP A 110 5.58 -6.81 -13.51
C ASP A 110 5.22 -5.88 -14.67
N PRO A 111 4.89 -4.59 -14.41
CA PRO A 111 4.88 -3.93 -13.09
C PRO A 111 3.69 -4.35 -12.21
N ILE A 112 3.81 -4.15 -10.90
CA ILE A 112 2.73 -4.40 -9.92
C ILE A 112 1.53 -3.46 -10.17
N ASP A 113 0.32 -4.02 -10.38
CA ASP A 113 -0.92 -3.24 -10.43
C ASP A 113 -1.58 -3.16 -9.05
N TRP A 114 -1.29 -2.07 -8.33
CA TRP A 114 -1.77 -1.79 -6.97
C TRP A 114 -3.30 -1.66 -6.82
N HIS A 115 -4.05 -1.65 -7.92
CA HIS A 115 -5.52 -1.63 -7.92
C HIS A 115 -6.12 -2.94 -8.42
N ARG A 116 -5.31 -3.92 -8.80
CA ARG A 116 -5.79 -5.25 -9.22
C ARG A 116 -5.87 -6.16 -8.00
N ASP A 117 -7.00 -6.82 -7.85
CA ASP A 117 -7.10 -8.00 -6.98
C ASP A 117 -6.40 -9.16 -7.70
N PRO A 118 -5.25 -9.63 -7.21
CA PRO A 118 -4.49 -10.68 -7.89
C PRO A 118 -5.17 -12.05 -7.83
N VAL A 119 -6.17 -12.24 -6.95
CA VAL A 119 -6.94 -13.50 -6.84
C VAL A 119 -8.05 -13.55 -7.88
N SER A 120 -8.89 -12.51 -7.95
CA SER A 120 -9.98 -12.46 -8.95
C SER A 120 -9.54 -11.96 -10.32
N GLY A 121 -8.37 -11.30 -10.39
CA GLY A 121 -7.84 -10.65 -11.57
C GLY A 121 -8.54 -9.34 -11.96
N LEU A 122 -9.54 -8.92 -11.19
CA LEU A 122 -10.32 -7.72 -11.46
C LEU A 122 -9.64 -6.47 -10.91
N ARG A 123 -9.81 -5.36 -11.63
CA ARG A 123 -9.18 -4.08 -11.29
C ARG A 123 -10.19 -3.10 -10.69
N TRP A 124 -9.78 -2.42 -9.63
CA TRP A 124 -10.48 -1.29 -9.02
C TRP A 124 -10.17 -0.01 -9.79
N GLN A 125 -11.18 0.84 -9.98
CA GLN A 125 -11.00 2.08 -10.73
C GLN A 125 -10.35 3.15 -9.85
N LEU A 126 -9.38 3.86 -10.41
CA LEU A 126 -8.81 5.05 -9.78
C LEU A 126 -9.84 6.19 -9.84
N ARG A 127 -10.62 6.32 -8.77
CA ARG A 127 -11.63 7.37 -8.57
C ARG A 127 -11.49 7.96 -7.17
N HIS A 128 -12.07 9.12 -6.93
CA HIS A 128 -12.10 9.68 -5.59
C HIS A 128 -12.69 8.66 -4.60
N HIS A 129 -11.98 8.40 -3.51
CA HIS A 129 -12.24 7.28 -2.61
C HIS A 129 -13.71 7.21 -2.12
N SER A 130 -14.33 8.36 -1.83
CA SER A 130 -15.73 8.46 -1.41
C SER A 130 -16.77 7.99 -2.44
N THR A 131 -16.37 7.76 -3.69
CA THR A 131 -17.24 7.31 -4.80
C THR A 131 -17.06 5.82 -5.12
N ILE A 132 -16.17 5.12 -4.43
CA ILE A 132 -15.93 3.70 -4.61
C ILE A 132 -16.84 2.94 -3.64
N ASP A 133 -17.78 2.16 -4.19
CA ASP A 133 -18.61 1.24 -3.39
C ASP A 133 -17.82 -0.06 -3.20
N TYR A 134 -16.98 -0.09 -2.17
CA TYR A 134 -16.15 -1.26 -1.85
C TYR A 134 -16.89 -2.33 -1.03
N LEU A 135 -18.12 -2.04 -0.58
CA LEU A 135 -18.99 -2.96 0.15
C LEU A 135 -20.00 -3.67 -0.76
N ASP A 136 -19.79 -3.59 -2.08
CA ASP A 136 -20.61 -4.28 -3.07
C ASP A 136 -20.37 -5.80 -3.00
N LEU A 137 -21.29 -6.51 -2.34
CA LEU A 137 -21.22 -7.96 -2.13
C LEU A 137 -21.43 -8.76 -3.43
N GLU A 138 -21.97 -8.15 -4.49
CA GLU A 138 -22.15 -8.80 -5.79
C GLU A 138 -20.88 -8.73 -6.64
N ARG A 139 -19.90 -7.92 -6.23
CA ARG A 139 -18.64 -7.77 -6.95
C ARG A 139 -17.77 -9.02 -6.73
N PRO A 140 -17.21 -9.64 -7.80
CA PRO A 140 -16.39 -10.86 -7.66
C PRO A 140 -14.99 -10.63 -7.07
N SER A 141 -14.62 -9.40 -6.75
CA SER A 141 -13.30 -9.04 -6.22
C SER A 141 -13.39 -8.66 -4.75
N ASP A 142 -12.41 -9.08 -3.94
CA ASP A 142 -12.35 -8.72 -2.53
C ASP A 142 -11.41 -7.52 -2.34
N VAL A 143 -11.98 -6.42 -1.82
CA VAL A 143 -11.21 -5.21 -1.52
C VAL A 143 -10.10 -5.46 -0.49
N ARG A 144 -10.29 -6.44 0.41
CA ARG A 144 -9.34 -6.76 1.48
C ARG A 144 -8.01 -7.25 0.93
N VAL A 145 -8.02 -7.97 -0.19
CA VAL A 145 -6.80 -8.44 -0.86
C VAL A 145 -5.97 -7.25 -1.35
N VAL A 146 -6.62 -6.27 -1.97
CA VAL A 146 -5.95 -5.06 -2.48
C VAL A 146 -5.47 -4.17 -1.34
N TRP A 147 -6.27 -4.04 -0.27
CA TRP A 147 -5.86 -3.32 0.93
C TRP A 147 -4.66 -3.96 1.61
N GLU A 148 -4.64 -5.28 1.80
CA GLU A 148 -3.52 -5.96 2.43
C GLU A 148 -2.23 -5.84 1.60
N LEU A 149 -2.32 -5.99 0.27
CA LEU A 149 -1.17 -5.68 -0.60
C LEU A 149 -0.66 -4.26 -0.33
N SER A 150 -1.59 -3.30 -0.25
CA SER A 150 -1.29 -1.88 0.03
C SER A 150 -1.08 -1.55 1.51
N ARG A 151 -0.97 -2.54 2.40
CA ARG A 151 -0.34 -2.36 3.73
C ARG A 151 1.17 -2.52 3.66
N CYS A 152 1.66 -3.04 2.54
CA CYS A 152 3.08 -3.08 2.23
C CYS A 152 3.93 -3.84 3.25
N HIS A 153 3.37 -4.86 3.92
CA HIS A 153 4.10 -5.67 4.89
C HIS A 153 5.35 -6.35 4.29
N HIS A 154 5.34 -6.65 3.00
CA HIS A 154 6.48 -7.20 2.27
C HIS A 154 7.67 -6.24 2.19
N TRP A 155 7.48 -4.92 2.32
CA TRP A 155 8.58 -3.95 2.39
C TRP A 155 9.45 -4.16 3.64
N VAL A 156 8.83 -4.55 4.76
CA VAL A 156 9.57 -4.89 5.98
C VAL A 156 10.45 -6.12 5.76
N THR A 157 10.00 -7.08 4.95
CA THR A 157 10.79 -8.26 4.56
C THR A 157 12.05 -7.86 3.77
N LEU A 158 11.91 -6.96 2.79
CA LEU A 158 13.05 -6.41 2.05
C LEU A 158 14.02 -5.66 2.98
N GLY A 159 13.50 -4.81 3.87
CA GLY A 159 14.31 -4.09 4.85
C GLY A 159 15.07 -5.01 5.81
N ARG A 160 14.44 -6.10 6.26
CA ARG A 160 15.11 -7.12 7.09
C ARG A 160 16.21 -7.84 6.33
N ALA A 161 15.97 -8.22 5.07
CA ALA A 161 16.98 -8.88 4.23
C ALA A 161 18.17 -7.96 3.96
N TYR A 162 17.91 -6.70 3.59
CA TYR A 162 18.95 -5.67 3.49
C TYR A 162 19.73 -5.54 4.79
N TRP A 163 19.06 -5.43 5.94
CA TRP A 163 19.73 -5.31 7.24
C TRP A 163 20.65 -6.50 7.55
N LEU A 164 20.20 -7.73 7.28
CA LEU A 164 20.93 -8.97 7.53
C LEU A 164 22.12 -9.20 6.60
N THR A 165 22.10 -8.66 5.39
CA THR A 165 23.06 -8.98 4.31
C THR A 165 23.92 -7.81 3.89
N GLY A 166 23.35 -6.61 3.82
CA GLY A 166 23.97 -5.45 3.18
C GLY A 166 23.83 -5.46 1.66
N ASP A 167 23.01 -6.35 1.12
CA ASP A 167 22.80 -6.46 -0.31
C ASP A 167 21.82 -5.39 -0.80
N GLU A 168 22.33 -4.48 -1.63
CA GLU A 168 21.62 -3.29 -2.12
C GLU A 168 20.43 -3.65 -3.03
N HIS A 169 20.36 -4.84 -3.61
CA HIS A 169 19.22 -5.19 -4.47
C HIS A 169 17.88 -5.20 -3.70
N TYR A 170 17.88 -5.61 -2.42
CA TYR A 170 16.68 -5.55 -1.58
C TYR A 170 16.24 -4.11 -1.31
N ALA A 171 17.19 -3.19 -1.13
CA ALA A 171 16.92 -1.77 -0.92
C ALA A 171 16.42 -1.10 -2.21
N ALA A 172 17.01 -1.46 -3.36
CA ALA A 172 16.60 -0.99 -4.67
C ALA A 172 15.16 -1.46 -5.01
N GLU A 173 14.83 -2.72 -4.74
CA GLU A 173 13.48 -3.26 -4.94
C GLU A 173 12.46 -2.53 -4.06
N PHE A 174 12.79 -2.29 -2.79
CA PHE A 174 11.92 -1.52 -1.90
C PHE A 174 11.65 -0.11 -2.46
N ALA A 175 12.70 0.59 -2.91
CA ALA A 175 12.57 1.92 -3.49
C ALA A 175 11.68 1.90 -4.75
N ALA A 176 11.88 0.92 -5.64
CA ALA A 176 11.09 0.76 -6.86
C ALA A 176 9.60 0.53 -6.55
N GLN A 177 9.29 -0.36 -5.60
CA GLN A 177 7.91 -0.62 -5.19
C GLN A 177 7.28 0.58 -4.48
N TRP A 178 8.03 1.27 -3.63
CA TRP A 178 7.59 2.49 -2.95
C TRP A 178 7.20 3.58 -3.95
N GLU A 179 8.08 3.87 -4.92
CA GLU A 179 7.85 4.87 -5.95
C GLU A 179 6.66 4.50 -6.84
N SER A 180 6.57 3.23 -7.24
CA SER A 180 5.44 2.68 -7.99
C SER A 180 4.11 2.83 -7.24
N TRP A 181 4.09 2.50 -5.95
CA TRP A 181 2.90 2.62 -5.11
C TRP A 181 2.47 4.08 -4.98
N MET A 182 3.42 4.99 -4.69
CA MET A 182 3.16 6.42 -4.58
C MET A 182 2.59 6.98 -5.88
N ALA A 183 3.17 6.63 -7.03
CA ALA A 183 2.69 7.05 -8.33
C ALA A 183 1.27 6.54 -8.63
N ALA A 184 0.96 5.31 -8.22
CA ALA A 184 -0.34 4.67 -8.47
C ALA A 184 -1.44 5.05 -7.46
N ASN A 185 -1.10 5.58 -6.28
CA ASN A 185 -2.03 5.81 -5.17
C ASN A 185 -2.05 7.27 -4.68
N PRO A 186 -2.41 8.25 -5.53
CA PRO A 186 -2.53 9.64 -5.12
C PRO A 186 -3.46 9.79 -3.90
N PRO A 187 -3.11 10.62 -2.90
CA PRO A 187 -3.93 10.82 -1.71
C PRO A 187 -5.40 11.13 -2.03
N GLY A 188 -6.31 10.36 -1.44
CA GLY A 188 -7.76 10.50 -1.65
C GLY A 188 -8.31 9.83 -2.91
N PHE A 189 -7.48 9.12 -3.70
CA PHE A 189 -7.90 8.47 -4.94
C PHE A 189 -7.55 6.99 -4.98
N GLY A 190 -8.54 6.19 -5.40
CA GLY A 190 -8.41 4.76 -5.51
C GLY A 190 -8.87 4.05 -4.24
N VAL A 191 -8.90 2.71 -4.34
CA VAL A 191 -9.48 1.87 -3.31
C VAL A 191 -8.63 1.86 -2.03
N ASN A 192 -7.32 2.12 -2.13
CA ASN A 192 -6.40 2.13 -0.99
C ASN A 192 -6.61 3.30 -0.01
N TRP A 193 -7.47 4.27 -0.37
CA TRP A 193 -7.85 5.42 0.47
C TRP A 193 -9.30 5.37 0.96
N THR A 194 -10.04 4.29 0.70
CA THR A 194 -11.47 4.22 1.08
C THR A 194 -11.69 3.97 2.57
N CYS A 195 -10.68 3.45 3.27
CA CYS A 195 -10.72 3.17 4.70
C CYS A 195 -9.54 3.85 5.41
N ALA A 196 -9.83 4.70 6.40
CA ALA A 196 -8.79 5.43 7.14
C ALA A 196 -7.85 4.52 7.94
N MET A 197 -8.35 3.36 8.40
CA MET A 197 -7.54 2.35 9.09
C MET A 197 -6.38 1.85 8.22
N GLU A 198 -6.61 1.64 6.92
CA GLU A 198 -5.58 1.18 6.00
C GLU A 198 -4.47 2.23 5.81
N ALA A 199 -4.83 3.52 5.82
CA ALA A 199 -3.85 4.60 5.82
C ALA A 199 -3.08 4.70 7.14
N ALA A 200 -3.76 4.48 8.27
CA ALA A 200 -3.13 4.49 9.59
C ALA A 200 -2.11 3.34 9.75
N ILE A 201 -2.42 2.15 9.23
CA ILE A 201 -1.50 0.99 9.26
C ILE A 201 -0.22 1.28 8.49
N ARG A 202 -0.31 1.90 7.31
CA ARG A 202 0.88 2.27 6.51
C ARG A 202 1.79 3.31 7.18
N ALA A 203 1.26 4.09 8.12
CA ALA A 203 2.00 5.15 8.78
C ALA A 203 2.86 4.66 9.96
N ILE A 204 2.72 3.38 10.35
CA ILE A 204 3.47 2.71 11.41
C ILE A 204 4.59 1.90 10.79
#